data_AF-A0A9D9E5W4-F1
#
_entry.id   AF-A0A9D9E5W4-F1
#
_cell.length_a   1.000
_cell.length_b   1.000
_cell.length_c   1.000
_cell.angle_alpha   90.00
_cell.angle_beta   90.00
_cell.angle_gamma   90.00
#
_symmetry.space_group_name_H-M   'P 1'
#
loop_
_entity.id
_entity.type
_entity.pdbx_description
1 polymer ?
#
loop_
_entity_poly.entity_id
_entity_poly.type
_entity_poly.pdbx_seq_one_letter_code
_entity_poly.pdbx_strand_id
1 'polypeptide(L)'
;MKSSKKLWMIIGPVITAFLILGVLLLLPLRFDHNSKLSEEKAAVSLSPQIFKGRQFKEQALSGKYVPFFGSSELKRMDPYHPSVLAAKYHRNYRPFLLGNAGTQCLTQYFAMQTILSQLKDKKAVFIISPQWFVAKGDDPNAFAYYYSKLQAITWLQHENGSKMDKYAARRLLQMPSGRSDKFIKNLLYKAKFGHKITRFDRFRLDVDANILNHEDQLFSAVGLNNNLNKIKRGEKRLPNSENYSVLDKHAYSYGKKRTNNNRFRINNNFYKRRLVGYVKGLKGEQKNFDYRKSPEYGDLELVLNQFAKTHTNVLFIIPPINSLWTKYTGLNSKMVQQTDNKIVHQLKSQGFNHVVDLNKYGSEPYFMEDTIHIGYRGWVKVDEYVRPFMKEKNKKVNYDIKNKFYSYKWQQLFPSKKNLTNFN
;
A
#
# COMPACT_ATOMS: atom_id res chain seq x y z
N MET A 1 -1.55 -10.91 -60.28
CA MET A 1 -2.27 -11.00 -58.97
C MET A 1 -3.04 -9.70 -58.74
N LYS A 2 -4.38 -9.76 -58.63
CA LYS A 2 -5.26 -8.60 -58.35
C LYS A 2 -4.84 -7.93 -57.04
N SER A 3 -4.81 -6.59 -56.99
CA SER A 3 -4.28 -5.81 -55.85
C SER A 3 -4.93 -6.15 -54.50
N SER A 4 -6.19 -6.60 -54.52
CA SER A 4 -6.92 -7.09 -53.34
C SER A 4 -6.28 -8.31 -52.68
N LYS A 5 -5.69 -9.24 -53.45
CA LYS A 5 -4.96 -10.40 -52.88
C LYS A 5 -3.66 -9.98 -52.21
N LYS A 6 -2.93 -9.01 -52.77
CA LYS A 6 -1.73 -8.45 -52.13
C LYS A 6 -2.07 -7.68 -50.86
N LEU A 7 -3.15 -6.89 -50.87
CA LEU A 7 -3.63 -6.15 -49.71
C LEU A 7 -4.05 -7.09 -48.58
N TRP A 8 -4.77 -8.18 -48.90
CA TRP A 8 -5.14 -9.20 -47.91
C TRP A 8 -3.94 -9.98 -47.36
N MET A 9 -2.90 -10.24 -48.15
CA MET A 9 -1.68 -10.86 -47.63
C MET A 9 -0.92 -9.96 -46.64
N ILE A 10 -1.08 -8.63 -46.73
CA ILE A 10 -0.45 -7.67 -45.82
C ILE A 10 -1.33 -7.43 -44.58
N ILE A 11 -2.63 -7.18 -44.79
CA ILE A 11 -3.56 -6.75 -43.73
C ILE A 11 -4.29 -7.93 -43.09
N GLY A 12 -4.57 -9.00 -43.85
CA GLY A 12 -5.29 -10.19 -43.39
C GLY A 12 -4.67 -10.85 -42.14
N PRO A 13 -3.34 -11.04 -42.07
CA PRO A 13 -2.70 -11.55 -40.85
C PRO A 13 -2.90 -10.62 -39.65
N VAL A 14 -2.88 -9.29 -39.85
CA VAL A 14 -3.09 -8.31 -38.78
C VAL A 14 -4.53 -8.35 -38.28
N ILE A 15 -5.52 -8.36 -39.18
CA ILE A 15 -6.94 -8.50 -38.81
C ILE A 15 -7.16 -9.82 -38.07
N THR A 16 -6.60 -10.91 -38.58
CA THR A 16 -6.71 -12.24 -37.95
C THR A 16 -6.09 -12.23 -36.55
N ALA A 17 -4.93 -11.61 -36.36
CA ALA A 17 -4.32 -11.46 -35.04
C ALA A 17 -5.19 -10.66 -34.06
N PHE A 18 -5.82 -9.56 -34.51
CA PHE A 18 -6.76 -8.79 -33.68
C PHE A 18 -8.03 -9.59 -33.34
N LEU A 19 -8.55 -10.39 -34.28
CA LEU A 19 -9.69 -11.27 -34.03
C LEU A 19 -9.33 -12.36 -33.01
N ILE A 20 -8.17 -13.00 -33.17
CA ILE A 20 -7.66 -14.00 -32.21
C ILE A 20 -7.48 -13.36 -30.84
N LEU A 21 -6.88 -12.18 -30.74
CA LEU A 21 -6.74 -11.46 -29.47
C LEU A 21 -8.09 -11.12 -28.85
N GLY A 22 -9.05 -10.64 -29.64
CA GLY A 22 -10.41 -10.35 -29.17
C GLY A 22 -11.11 -11.59 -28.62
N VAL A 23 -10.99 -12.73 -29.33
CA VAL A 23 -11.51 -14.01 -28.86
C VAL A 23 -10.79 -14.47 -27.58
N LEU A 24 -9.46 -14.37 -27.52
CA LEU A 24 -8.67 -14.73 -26.34
C LEU A 24 -9.06 -13.93 -25.09
N LEU A 25 -9.32 -12.62 -25.24
CA LEU A 25 -9.74 -11.78 -24.12
C LEU A 25 -11.17 -12.08 -23.63
N LEU A 26 -12.01 -12.67 -24.48
CA LEU A 26 -13.41 -13.01 -24.15
C LEU A 26 -13.58 -14.45 -23.68
N LEU A 27 -12.79 -15.39 -24.19
CA LEU A 27 -12.87 -16.80 -23.78
C LEU A 27 -12.47 -16.95 -22.31
N PRO A 28 -13.12 -17.83 -21.52
CA PRO A 28 -12.81 -18.04 -20.10
C PRO A 28 -11.53 -18.91 -19.91
N LEU A 29 -10.44 -18.57 -20.60
CA LEU A 29 -9.17 -19.28 -20.54
C LEU A 29 -8.36 -18.84 -19.32
N ARG A 30 -7.81 -19.78 -18.57
CA ARG A 30 -6.81 -19.48 -17.54
C ARG A 30 -5.43 -19.71 -18.13
N PHE A 31 -4.64 -18.65 -18.25
CA PHE A 31 -3.24 -18.79 -18.65
C PHE A 31 -2.41 -19.38 -17.49
N ASP A 32 -1.36 -20.13 -17.85
CA ASP A 32 -0.48 -20.84 -16.91
C ASP A 32 0.09 -19.93 -15.80
N HIS A 33 0.48 -20.54 -14.69
CA HIS A 33 1.11 -19.86 -13.57
C HIS A 33 2.41 -19.15 -13.99
N ASN A 34 2.62 -17.94 -13.48
CA ASN A 34 3.88 -17.22 -13.73
C ASN A 34 5.06 -18.00 -13.15
N SER A 35 6.24 -17.89 -13.79
CA SER A 35 7.44 -18.51 -13.24
C SER A 35 7.74 -18.02 -11.82
N LYS A 36 8.33 -18.89 -10.98
CA LYS A 36 8.79 -18.54 -9.63
C LYS A 36 9.70 -17.30 -9.62
N LEU A 37 10.55 -17.14 -10.64
CA LEU A 37 11.43 -15.97 -10.77
C LEU A 37 10.62 -14.68 -11.04
N SER A 38 9.59 -14.76 -11.88
CA SER A 38 8.69 -13.62 -12.14
C SER A 38 7.92 -13.23 -10.88
N GLU A 39 7.46 -14.22 -10.11
CA GLU A 39 6.79 -14.03 -8.81
C GLU A 39 7.72 -13.33 -7.79
N GLU A 40 8.96 -13.80 -7.66
CA GLU A 40 9.98 -13.17 -6.80
C GLU A 40 10.29 -11.73 -7.22
N LYS A 41 10.38 -11.45 -8.53
CA LYS A 41 10.55 -10.09 -9.05
C LYS A 41 9.33 -9.23 -8.74
N ALA A 42 8.12 -9.74 -8.97
CA ALA A 42 6.87 -9.02 -8.74
C ALA A 42 6.72 -8.61 -7.27
N ALA A 43 7.01 -9.53 -6.35
CA ALA A 43 6.88 -9.32 -4.91
C ALA A 43 7.72 -8.15 -4.35
N VAL A 44 8.83 -7.80 -4.99
CA VAL A 44 9.68 -6.65 -4.60
C VAL A 44 9.71 -5.54 -5.66
N SER A 45 8.86 -5.62 -6.69
CA SER A 45 8.91 -4.70 -7.83
C SER A 45 8.47 -3.27 -7.47
N LEU A 46 7.50 -3.16 -6.55
CA LEU A 46 6.72 -1.93 -6.30
C LEU A 46 6.12 -1.35 -7.60
N SER A 47 5.89 -2.20 -8.60
CA SER A 47 5.38 -1.81 -9.91
C SER A 47 3.92 -1.39 -9.80
N PRO A 48 3.53 -0.23 -10.36
CA PRO A 48 2.13 0.16 -10.46
C PRO A 48 1.29 -0.87 -11.22
N GLN A 49 1.86 -1.56 -12.21
CA GLN A 49 1.15 -2.60 -12.95
C GLN A 49 0.78 -3.77 -12.05
N ILE A 50 1.73 -4.25 -11.24
CA ILE A 50 1.49 -5.33 -10.26
C ILE A 50 0.51 -4.89 -9.16
N PHE A 51 0.61 -3.63 -8.74
CA PHE A 51 -0.30 -3.07 -7.75
C PHE A 51 -1.75 -3.04 -8.27
N LYS A 52 -1.95 -2.58 -9.51
CA LYS A 52 -3.25 -2.45 -10.20
C LYS A 52 -3.88 -3.78 -10.62
N GLY A 53 -3.04 -4.74 -10.97
CA GLY A 53 -3.41 -6.07 -11.46
C GLY A 53 -3.94 -7.00 -10.36
N ARG A 54 -4.09 -8.27 -10.73
CA ARG A 54 -4.59 -9.37 -9.89
C ARG A 54 -3.63 -10.55 -9.90
N GLN A 55 -3.21 -11.02 -11.08
CA GLN A 55 -2.56 -12.30 -11.32
C GLN A 55 -1.36 -12.57 -10.40
N PHE A 56 -0.36 -11.68 -10.40
CA PHE A 56 0.84 -11.87 -9.58
C PHE A 56 0.57 -11.81 -8.08
N LYS A 57 -0.38 -10.97 -7.65
CA LYS A 57 -0.73 -10.87 -6.23
C LYS A 57 -1.46 -12.13 -5.78
N GLU A 58 -2.45 -12.58 -6.54
CA GLU A 58 -3.18 -13.81 -6.21
C GLU A 58 -2.27 -15.03 -6.16
N GLN A 59 -1.40 -15.20 -7.18
CA GLN A 59 -0.44 -16.30 -7.22
C GLN A 59 0.49 -16.28 -6.00
N ALA A 60 1.14 -15.14 -5.74
CA ALA A 60 2.14 -15.07 -4.68
C ALA A 60 1.53 -15.21 -3.29
N LEU A 61 0.42 -14.52 -3.03
CA LEU A 61 -0.25 -14.51 -1.72
C LEU A 61 -1.00 -15.83 -1.44
N SER A 62 -1.25 -16.65 -2.45
CA SER A 62 -1.70 -18.04 -2.26
C SER A 62 -0.57 -18.94 -1.74
N GLY A 63 0.69 -18.55 -1.95
CA GLY A 63 1.89 -19.25 -1.46
C GLY A 63 2.42 -18.71 -0.13
N LYS A 64 3.74 -18.61 -0.02
CA LYS A 64 4.46 -18.18 1.20
C LYS A 64 4.55 -16.65 1.37
N TYR A 65 3.94 -15.89 0.47
CA TYR A 65 4.04 -14.44 0.53
C TYR A 65 3.02 -13.83 1.48
N VAL A 66 3.42 -12.76 2.14
CA VAL A 66 2.58 -11.99 3.06
C VAL A 66 2.49 -10.56 2.53
N PRO A 67 1.30 -9.95 2.41
CA PRO A 67 1.18 -8.60 1.91
C PRO A 67 1.72 -7.59 2.93
N PHE A 68 2.61 -6.73 2.47
CA PHE A 68 3.14 -5.58 3.21
C PHE A 68 2.60 -4.33 2.55
N PHE A 69 1.54 -3.78 3.13
CA PHE A 69 0.90 -2.56 2.69
C PHE A 69 1.64 -1.34 3.23
N GLY A 70 1.76 -0.31 2.39
CA GLY A 70 2.49 0.91 2.75
C GLY A 70 2.52 1.93 1.61
N SER A 71 3.57 2.74 1.56
CA SER A 71 3.83 3.73 0.51
C SER A 71 5.30 3.72 0.06
N SER A 72 5.96 4.87 0.00
CA SER A 72 7.34 5.03 -0.48
C SER A 72 8.42 4.53 0.48
N GLU A 73 8.09 4.22 1.73
CA GLU A 73 8.98 3.59 2.69
C GLU A 73 9.40 2.18 2.23
N LEU A 74 8.51 1.43 1.58
CA LEU A 74 8.82 0.10 1.03
C LEU A 74 9.91 0.15 -0.06
N LYS A 75 10.20 1.33 -0.62
CA LYS A 75 11.27 1.54 -1.61
C LYS A 75 12.65 1.72 -0.97
N ARG A 76 12.73 1.89 0.36
CA ARG A 76 13.99 2.02 1.13
C ARG A 76 14.64 0.66 1.34
N MET A 77 15.07 0.05 0.24
CA MET A 77 15.67 -1.30 0.21
C MET A 77 17.15 -1.29 0.58
N ASP A 78 17.43 -0.96 1.84
CA ASP A 78 18.74 -1.19 2.45
C ASP A 78 18.90 -2.65 2.93
N PRO A 79 20.08 -3.09 3.42
CA PRO A 79 20.29 -4.47 3.84
C PRO A 79 19.36 -4.98 4.95
N TYR A 80 18.74 -4.10 5.74
CA TYR A 80 17.87 -4.47 6.85
C TYR A 80 16.39 -4.46 6.45
N HIS A 81 16.06 -4.08 5.22
CA HIS A 81 14.70 -4.10 4.72
C HIS A 81 14.05 -5.49 4.89
N PRO A 82 12.74 -5.59 5.23
CA PRO A 82 12.08 -6.87 5.52
C PRO A 82 12.26 -7.96 4.46
N SER A 83 12.23 -7.58 3.17
CA SER A 83 12.47 -8.53 2.07
C SER A 83 13.89 -9.10 2.05
N VAL A 84 14.89 -8.34 2.50
CA VAL A 84 16.29 -8.79 2.59
C VAL A 84 16.46 -9.70 3.80
N LEU A 85 15.98 -9.30 4.97
CA LEU A 85 16.05 -10.12 6.19
C LEU A 85 15.36 -11.48 6.00
N ALA A 86 14.16 -11.47 5.42
CA ALA A 86 13.42 -12.71 5.14
C ALA A 86 14.17 -13.62 4.16
N ALA A 87 14.82 -13.05 3.15
CA ALA A 87 15.63 -13.80 2.18
C ALA A 87 16.90 -14.38 2.81
N LYS A 88 17.74 -13.52 3.42
CA LYS A 88 19.04 -13.85 4.03
C LYS A 88 18.92 -14.96 5.07
N TYR A 89 17.90 -14.89 5.92
CA TYR A 89 17.72 -15.83 7.03
C TYR A 89 16.72 -16.94 6.72
N HIS A 90 16.44 -17.17 5.43
CA HIS A 90 15.61 -18.28 4.93
C HIS A 90 14.27 -18.43 5.69
N ARG A 91 13.62 -17.31 6.01
CA ARG A 91 12.36 -17.34 6.77
C ARG A 91 11.27 -18.08 6.01
N ASN A 92 10.30 -18.62 6.74
CA ASN A 92 9.16 -19.34 6.18
C ASN A 92 8.13 -18.45 5.46
N TYR A 93 8.36 -17.14 5.39
CA TYR A 93 7.55 -16.19 4.64
C TYR A 93 8.41 -15.27 3.77
N ARG A 94 7.77 -14.59 2.80
CA ARG A 94 8.38 -13.49 2.04
C ARG A 94 7.42 -12.29 1.99
N PRO A 95 7.90 -11.05 2.19
CA PRO A 95 7.07 -9.88 1.94
C PRO A 95 6.69 -9.77 0.46
N PHE A 96 5.41 -9.51 0.17
CA PHE A 96 4.93 -8.98 -1.09
C PHE A 96 4.59 -7.50 -0.89
N LEU A 97 5.39 -6.61 -1.47
CA LEU A 97 5.32 -5.19 -1.19
C LEU A 97 4.21 -4.53 -2.02
N LEU A 98 3.18 -4.05 -1.33
CA LEU A 98 2.01 -3.39 -1.91
C LEU A 98 1.99 -1.93 -1.47
N GLY A 99 2.64 -1.07 -2.25
CA GLY A 99 2.68 0.36 -1.97
C GLY A 99 3.81 1.05 -2.71
N ASN A 100 3.67 2.35 -2.93
CA ASN A 100 4.71 3.21 -3.50
C ASN A 100 4.36 4.68 -3.17
N ALA A 101 5.15 5.64 -3.62
CA ALA A 101 4.90 7.07 -3.34
C ALA A 101 3.46 7.44 -3.77
N GLY A 102 2.65 7.92 -2.81
CA GLY A 102 1.27 8.33 -3.06
C GLY A 102 0.20 7.25 -2.82
N THR A 103 0.54 6.00 -2.50
CA THR A 103 -0.48 5.02 -2.11
C THR A 103 -0.89 5.23 -0.64
N GLN A 104 -2.15 5.58 -0.42
CA GLN A 104 -2.78 5.79 0.90
C GLN A 104 -3.94 4.80 1.13
N CYS A 105 -4.72 4.95 2.20
CA CYS A 105 -5.72 3.96 2.61
C CYS A 105 -6.79 3.69 1.55
N LEU A 106 -7.28 4.71 0.83
CA LEU A 106 -8.28 4.52 -0.23
C LEU A 106 -7.72 3.68 -1.38
N THR A 107 -6.50 3.99 -1.80
CA THR A 107 -5.78 3.25 -2.84
C THR A 107 -5.54 1.80 -2.41
N GLN A 108 -5.12 1.58 -1.16
CA GLN A 108 -4.91 0.23 -0.62
C GLN A 108 -6.21 -0.56 -0.52
N TYR A 109 -7.31 0.07 -0.09
CA TYR A 109 -8.62 -0.57 -0.01
C TYR A 109 -9.07 -1.12 -1.38
N PHE A 110 -8.93 -0.35 -2.46
CA PHE A 110 -9.25 -0.86 -3.80
C PHE A 110 -8.28 -1.95 -4.27
N ALA A 111 -6.99 -1.87 -3.93
CA ALA A 111 -6.03 -2.92 -4.22
C ALA A 111 -6.39 -4.27 -3.59
N MET A 112 -6.98 -4.26 -2.38
CA MET A 112 -7.43 -5.47 -1.66
C MET A 112 -8.56 -6.21 -2.39
N GLN A 113 -9.38 -5.52 -3.18
CA GLN A 113 -10.58 -6.08 -3.80
C GLN A 113 -10.25 -7.24 -4.77
N THR A 114 -9.04 -7.22 -5.31
CA THR A 114 -8.51 -8.26 -6.21
C THR A 114 -7.77 -9.40 -5.50
N ILE A 115 -7.74 -9.41 -4.16
CA ILE A 115 -7.02 -10.42 -3.36
C ILE A 115 -7.78 -10.82 -2.09
N LEU A 116 -9.12 -10.65 -2.06
CA LEU A 116 -9.93 -10.89 -0.85
C LEU A 116 -9.81 -12.33 -0.33
N SER A 117 -9.72 -13.31 -1.23
CA SER A 117 -9.53 -14.72 -0.88
C SER A 117 -8.14 -15.00 -0.31
N GLN A 118 -7.10 -14.31 -0.80
CA GLN A 118 -5.73 -14.40 -0.27
C GLN A 118 -5.52 -13.59 1.02
N LEU A 119 -6.44 -12.69 1.38
CA LEU A 119 -6.46 -12.04 2.69
C LEU A 119 -7.24 -12.85 3.73
N LYS A 120 -8.21 -13.66 3.28
CA LYS A 120 -9.11 -14.40 4.16
C LYS A 120 -8.35 -15.33 5.10
N ASP A 121 -8.53 -15.11 6.41
CA ASP A 121 -7.89 -15.89 7.48
C ASP A 121 -6.35 -15.95 7.34
N LYS A 122 -5.72 -14.88 6.84
CA LYS A 122 -4.26 -14.73 6.65
C LYS A 122 -3.68 -13.58 7.46
N LYS A 123 -2.37 -13.40 7.38
CA LYS A 123 -1.65 -12.28 8.02
C LYS A 123 -1.36 -11.17 7.02
N ALA A 124 -1.27 -9.94 7.52
CA ALA A 124 -0.76 -8.79 6.78
C ALA A 124 0.09 -7.88 7.66
N VAL A 125 0.95 -7.08 7.03
CA VAL A 125 1.60 -5.92 7.68
C VAL A 125 1.10 -4.67 7.00
N PHE A 126 0.74 -3.64 7.78
CA PHE A 126 0.26 -2.37 7.26
C PHE A 126 1.00 -1.20 7.92
N ILE A 127 1.78 -0.47 7.14
CA ILE A 127 2.53 0.70 7.61
C ILE A 127 1.66 1.95 7.42
N ILE A 128 1.29 2.63 8.51
CA ILE A 128 0.46 3.84 8.49
C ILE A 128 1.35 5.05 8.67
N SER A 129 1.54 5.87 7.64
CA SER A 129 2.35 7.08 7.75
C SER A 129 1.49 8.27 8.22
N PRO A 130 1.83 8.98 9.32
CA PRO A 130 1.04 10.12 9.81
C PRO A 130 0.85 11.24 8.78
N GLN A 131 1.77 11.36 7.82
CA GLN A 131 1.75 12.37 6.76
C GLN A 131 0.64 12.15 5.73
N TRP A 132 -0.02 10.99 5.71
CA TRP A 132 -1.19 10.76 4.86
C TRP A 132 -2.40 11.57 5.35
N PHE A 133 -2.47 11.88 6.65
CA PHE A 133 -3.62 12.49 7.30
C PHE A 133 -3.65 14.02 7.14
N VAL A 134 -3.28 14.54 5.97
CA VAL A 134 -3.44 15.97 5.66
C VAL A 134 -4.91 16.37 5.55
N ALA A 135 -5.22 17.64 5.76
CA ALA A 135 -6.58 18.16 5.78
C ALA A 135 -7.41 17.85 4.51
N LYS A 136 -6.76 17.81 3.34
CA LYS A 136 -7.40 17.49 2.06
C LYS A 136 -7.56 15.98 1.80
N GLY A 137 -6.87 15.12 2.56
CA GLY A 137 -6.77 13.68 2.32
C GLY A 137 -5.88 13.33 1.13
N ASP A 138 -6.11 12.15 0.54
CA ASP A 138 -5.35 11.60 -0.59
C ASP A 138 -5.29 12.56 -1.80
N ASP A 139 -4.13 12.64 -2.44
CA ASP A 139 -3.91 13.48 -3.61
C ASP A 139 -4.59 12.86 -4.84
N PRO A 140 -5.49 13.57 -5.54
CA PRO A 140 -6.23 12.98 -6.65
C PRO A 140 -5.37 12.47 -7.81
N ASN A 141 -4.21 13.08 -8.06
CA ASN A 141 -3.30 12.66 -9.14
C ASN A 141 -2.52 11.40 -8.73
N ALA A 142 -2.06 11.35 -7.47
CA ALA A 142 -1.45 10.16 -6.90
C ALA A 142 -2.43 8.98 -6.89
N PHE A 143 -3.67 9.20 -6.45
CA PHE A 143 -4.73 8.19 -6.51
C PHE A 143 -4.96 7.72 -7.95
N ALA A 144 -5.09 8.65 -8.91
CA ALA A 144 -5.31 8.31 -10.31
C ALA A 144 -4.17 7.47 -10.91
N TYR A 145 -2.93 7.70 -10.47
CA TYR A 145 -1.78 6.93 -10.91
C TYR A 145 -1.85 5.45 -10.49
N TYR A 146 -2.48 5.12 -9.36
CA TYR A 146 -2.66 3.74 -8.89
C TYR A 146 -4.07 3.18 -9.07
N TYR A 147 -5.04 3.99 -9.48
CA TYR A 147 -6.38 3.54 -9.80
C TYR A 147 -6.38 2.44 -10.87
N SER A 148 -7.22 1.45 -10.64
CA SER A 148 -7.45 0.30 -11.54
C SER A 148 -8.94 0.13 -11.76
N LYS A 149 -9.37 0.18 -13.04
CA LYS A 149 -10.75 -0.12 -13.41
C LYS A 149 -11.13 -1.54 -13.01
N LEU A 150 -10.19 -2.50 -13.10
CA LEU A 150 -10.37 -3.88 -12.66
C LEU A 150 -10.72 -3.94 -11.15
N GLN A 151 -10.01 -3.19 -10.30
CA GLN A 151 -10.28 -3.16 -8.86
C GLN A 151 -11.65 -2.55 -8.55
N ALA A 152 -12.01 -1.45 -9.22
CA ALA A 152 -13.32 -0.81 -9.03
C ALA A 152 -14.47 -1.72 -9.48
N ILE A 153 -14.33 -2.40 -10.62
CA ILE A 153 -15.31 -3.39 -11.10
C ILE A 153 -15.41 -4.56 -10.13
N THR A 154 -14.27 -5.08 -9.68
CA THR A 154 -14.25 -6.19 -8.71
C THR A 154 -14.99 -5.80 -7.44
N TRP A 155 -14.81 -4.59 -6.94
CA TRP A 155 -15.58 -4.10 -5.80
C TRP A 155 -17.08 -3.97 -6.11
N LEU A 156 -17.47 -3.38 -7.25
CA LEU A 156 -18.87 -3.26 -7.66
C LEU A 156 -19.59 -4.61 -7.82
N GLN A 157 -18.87 -5.68 -8.16
CA GLN A 157 -19.42 -7.04 -8.20
C GLN A 157 -19.79 -7.59 -6.82
N HIS A 158 -19.11 -7.13 -5.76
CA HIS A 158 -19.23 -7.67 -4.40
C HIS A 158 -19.86 -6.69 -3.39
N GLU A 159 -20.08 -5.42 -3.78
CA GLU A 159 -20.73 -4.43 -2.94
C GLU A 159 -22.15 -4.88 -2.55
N ASN A 160 -22.56 -4.57 -1.33
CA ASN A 160 -23.87 -4.98 -0.82
C ASN A 160 -24.65 -3.84 -0.16
N GLY A 161 -24.33 -2.60 -0.51
CA GLY A 161 -24.98 -1.40 0.02
C GLY A 161 -24.63 -1.09 1.49
N SER A 162 -23.57 -1.69 2.04
CA SER A 162 -23.13 -1.42 3.41
C SER A 162 -22.65 0.02 3.60
N LYS A 163 -22.44 0.45 4.84
CA LYS A 163 -21.88 1.79 5.12
C LYS A 163 -20.47 1.95 4.52
N MET A 164 -19.67 0.88 4.54
CA MET A 164 -18.38 0.81 3.85
C MET A 164 -18.54 1.07 2.36
N ASP A 165 -19.48 0.40 1.70
CA ASP A 165 -19.70 0.54 0.26
C ASP A 165 -20.19 1.95 -0.12
N LYS A 166 -21.15 2.49 0.63
CA LYS A 166 -21.63 3.87 0.44
C LYS A 166 -20.50 4.88 0.63
N TYR A 167 -19.63 4.67 1.61
CA TYR A 167 -18.48 5.52 1.86
C TYR A 167 -17.43 5.40 0.75
N ALA A 168 -17.06 4.19 0.34
CA ALA A 168 -16.14 3.91 -0.75
C ALA A 168 -16.62 4.52 -2.07
N ALA A 169 -17.90 4.34 -2.40
CA ALA A 169 -18.53 4.95 -3.58
C ALA A 169 -18.43 6.48 -3.55
N ARG A 170 -18.73 7.11 -2.41
CA ARG A 170 -18.62 8.57 -2.23
C ARG A 170 -17.19 9.06 -2.39
N ARG A 171 -16.21 8.36 -1.80
CA ARG A 171 -14.79 8.73 -1.91
C ARG A 171 -14.26 8.54 -3.32
N LEU A 172 -14.60 7.44 -3.99
CA LEU A 172 -14.19 7.22 -5.37
C LEU A 172 -14.81 8.25 -6.32
N LEU A 173 -16.07 8.65 -6.11
CA LEU A 173 -16.69 9.77 -6.83
C LEU A 173 -16.05 11.14 -6.54
N GLN A 174 -15.26 11.31 -5.49
CA GLN A 174 -14.48 12.53 -5.26
C GLN A 174 -13.14 12.53 -6.02
N MET A 175 -12.70 11.37 -6.51
CA MET A 175 -11.52 11.24 -7.34
C MET A 175 -11.89 11.36 -8.83
N PRO A 176 -11.08 12.05 -9.67
CA PRO A 176 -11.32 12.13 -11.11
C PRO A 176 -11.48 10.76 -11.77
N SER A 177 -10.70 9.76 -11.34
CA SER A 177 -10.76 8.38 -11.83
C SER A 177 -12.10 7.68 -11.60
N GLY A 178 -12.84 8.03 -10.54
CA GLY A 178 -14.19 7.50 -10.33
C GLY A 178 -15.24 8.07 -11.28
N ARG A 179 -14.89 9.12 -12.05
CA ARG A 179 -15.80 9.78 -12.99
C ARG A 179 -15.39 9.57 -14.46
N SER A 180 -14.27 8.89 -14.72
CA SER A 180 -13.69 8.78 -16.07
C SER A 180 -14.45 7.82 -16.99
N ASP A 181 -15.25 6.90 -16.43
CA ASP A 181 -16.09 5.96 -17.18
C ASP A 181 -17.56 6.18 -16.80
N LYS A 182 -18.42 6.44 -17.78
CA LYS A 182 -19.85 6.77 -17.56
C LYS A 182 -20.62 5.61 -16.92
N PHE A 183 -20.32 4.37 -17.31
CA PHE A 183 -20.97 3.19 -16.76
C PHE A 183 -20.57 3.00 -15.29
N ILE A 184 -19.27 3.03 -14.98
CA ILE A 184 -18.76 2.93 -13.61
C ILE A 184 -19.27 4.09 -12.75
N LYS A 185 -19.25 5.33 -13.25
CA LYS A 185 -19.79 6.51 -12.56
C LYS A 185 -21.25 6.31 -12.16
N ASN A 186 -22.09 5.79 -13.06
CA ASN A 186 -23.50 5.53 -12.76
C ASN A 186 -23.66 4.48 -11.66
N LEU A 187 -22.88 3.40 -11.70
CA LEU A 187 -22.91 2.37 -10.65
C LEU A 187 -22.41 2.90 -9.31
N LEU A 188 -21.41 3.78 -9.31
CA LEU A 188 -20.96 4.46 -8.10
C LEU A 188 -22.05 5.35 -7.49
N TYR A 189 -22.86 6.03 -8.31
CA TYR A 189 -24.03 6.75 -7.78
C TYR A 189 -25.05 5.79 -7.18
N LYS A 190 -25.34 4.64 -7.83
CA LYS A 190 -26.21 3.61 -7.26
C LYS A 190 -25.69 3.14 -5.90
N ALA A 191 -24.43 2.73 -5.82
CA ALA A 191 -23.78 2.26 -4.59
C ALA A 191 -23.77 3.34 -3.49
N LYS A 192 -23.46 4.61 -3.84
CA LYS A 192 -23.47 5.75 -2.91
C LYS A 192 -24.83 5.92 -2.22
N PHE A 193 -25.92 5.75 -2.95
CA PHE A 193 -27.29 5.89 -2.42
C PHE A 193 -27.89 4.56 -1.95
N GLY A 194 -27.18 3.43 -2.10
CA GLY A 194 -27.67 2.09 -1.73
C GLY A 194 -28.73 1.55 -2.69
N HIS A 195 -28.78 2.04 -3.93
CA HIS A 195 -29.63 1.46 -4.97
C HIS A 195 -29.01 0.15 -5.48
N LYS A 196 -29.87 -0.84 -5.79
CA LYS A 196 -29.44 -2.13 -6.30
C LYS A 196 -28.75 -2.00 -7.66
N ILE A 197 -27.59 -2.64 -7.80
CA ILE A 197 -26.97 -2.92 -9.11
C ILE A 197 -27.81 -3.99 -9.82
N THR A 198 -28.26 -3.70 -11.04
CA THR A 198 -29.21 -4.57 -11.76
C THR A 198 -28.53 -5.83 -12.32
N ARG A 199 -29.32 -6.82 -12.76
CA ARG A 199 -28.78 -8.02 -13.41
C ARG A 199 -27.98 -7.69 -14.68
N PHE A 200 -28.46 -6.73 -15.47
CA PHE A 200 -27.76 -6.28 -16.67
C PHE A 200 -26.44 -5.56 -16.32
N ASP A 201 -26.45 -4.71 -15.29
CA ASP A 201 -25.22 -4.08 -14.79
C ASP A 201 -24.20 -5.14 -14.36
N ARG A 202 -24.64 -6.17 -13.61
CA ARG A 202 -23.76 -7.29 -13.20
C ARG A 202 -23.18 -8.06 -14.38
N PHE A 203 -24.02 -8.41 -15.35
CA PHE A 203 -23.55 -9.08 -16.56
C PHE A 203 -22.46 -8.27 -17.28
N ARG A 204 -22.66 -6.95 -17.42
CA ARG A 204 -21.64 -6.07 -18.02
C ARG A 204 -20.37 -5.98 -17.17
N LEU A 205 -20.50 -5.90 -15.84
CA LEU A 205 -19.34 -5.95 -14.94
C LEU A 205 -18.55 -7.25 -15.11
N ASP A 206 -19.23 -8.39 -15.25
CA ASP A 206 -18.61 -9.70 -15.43
C ASP A 206 -17.83 -9.79 -16.75
N VAL A 207 -18.39 -9.26 -17.85
CA VAL A 207 -17.71 -9.17 -19.15
C VAL A 207 -16.48 -8.26 -19.06
N ASP A 208 -16.62 -7.04 -18.53
CA ASP A 208 -15.50 -6.11 -18.38
C ASP A 208 -14.40 -6.70 -17.46
N ALA A 209 -14.80 -7.38 -16.37
CA ALA A 209 -13.86 -8.05 -15.46
C ALA A 209 -13.09 -9.16 -16.17
N ASN A 210 -13.76 -9.99 -16.96
CA ASN A 210 -13.12 -11.08 -17.71
C ASN A 210 -12.04 -10.55 -18.66
N ILE A 211 -12.36 -9.52 -19.46
CA ILE A 211 -11.42 -8.89 -20.39
C ILE A 211 -10.20 -8.34 -19.65
N LEU A 212 -10.43 -7.56 -18.58
CA LEU A 212 -9.35 -6.94 -17.81
C LEU A 212 -8.49 -7.95 -17.05
N ASN A 213 -9.06 -9.07 -16.61
CA ASN A 213 -8.29 -10.16 -16.01
C ASN A 213 -7.39 -10.86 -17.04
N HIS A 214 -7.87 -11.09 -18.27
CA HIS A 214 -7.01 -11.65 -19.32
C HIS A 214 -5.92 -10.68 -19.78
N GLU A 215 -6.23 -9.40 -19.87
CA GLU A 215 -5.22 -8.36 -20.12
C GLU A 215 -4.13 -8.39 -19.04
N ASP A 216 -4.52 -8.47 -17.76
CA ASP A 216 -3.58 -8.59 -16.65
C ASP A 216 -2.74 -9.87 -16.72
N GLN A 217 -3.35 -11.02 -17.06
CA GLN A 217 -2.63 -12.28 -17.22
C GLN A 217 -1.59 -12.24 -18.34
N LEU A 218 -1.90 -11.59 -19.47
CA LEU A 218 -1.01 -11.51 -20.63
C LEU A 218 0.12 -10.49 -20.44
N PHE A 219 -0.17 -9.34 -19.81
CA PHE A 219 0.72 -8.17 -19.89
C PHE A 219 1.34 -7.74 -18.56
N SER A 220 0.91 -8.27 -17.40
CA SER A 220 1.41 -7.82 -16.09
C SER A 220 2.91 -8.11 -15.84
N ALA A 221 3.48 -9.08 -16.56
CA ALA A 221 4.90 -9.44 -16.45
C ALA A 221 5.83 -8.49 -17.22
N VAL A 222 5.29 -7.69 -18.14
CA VAL A 222 6.07 -6.81 -19.02
C VAL A 222 6.65 -5.66 -18.20
N GLY A 223 7.96 -5.40 -18.35
CA GLY A 223 8.62 -4.25 -17.74
C GLY A 223 8.79 -4.34 -16.21
N LEU A 224 8.78 -5.54 -15.62
CA LEU A 224 9.02 -5.71 -14.19
C LEU A 224 10.38 -5.15 -13.75
N ASN A 225 10.35 -4.26 -12.74
CA ASN A 225 11.55 -3.69 -12.14
C ASN A 225 12.49 -4.75 -11.56
N ASN A 226 13.79 -4.57 -11.72
CA ASN A 226 14.80 -5.48 -11.20
C ASN A 226 15.26 -5.13 -9.77
N ASN A 227 14.31 -4.99 -8.83
CA ASN A 227 14.65 -4.78 -7.42
C ASN A 227 15.20 -6.05 -6.74
N LEU A 228 14.96 -7.23 -7.31
CA LEU A 228 15.49 -8.49 -6.80
C LEU A 228 17.03 -8.49 -6.68
N ASN A 229 17.72 -7.85 -7.63
CA ASN A 229 19.18 -7.67 -7.55
C ASN A 229 19.63 -6.76 -6.39
N LYS A 230 18.78 -5.83 -5.93
CA LYS A 230 19.06 -5.07 -4.69
C LYS A 230 18.90 -5.96 -3.47
N ILE A 231 17.89 -6.82 -3.45
CA ILE A 231 17.68 -7.79 -2.36
C ILE A 231 18.89 -8.71 -2.23
N LYS A 232 19.31 -9.35 -3.32
CA LYS A 232 20.48 -10.24 -3.36
C LYS A 232 21.78 -9.56 -2.89
N ARG A 233 21.96 -8.28 -3.21
CA ARG A 233 23.12 -7.50 -2.72
C ARG A 233 23.00 -7.14 -1.24
N GLY A 234 21.78 -6.93 -0.74
CA GLY A 234 21.51 -6.73 0.69
C GLY A 234 21.86 -7.96 1.50
N GLU A 235 21.48 -9.16 1.03
CA GLU A 235 21.76 -10.44 1.70
C GLU A 235 23.27 -10.65 1.92
N LYS A 236 24.08 -10.35 0.90
CA LYS A 236 25.55 -10.45 0.98
C LYS A 236 26.18 -9.48 1.98
N ARG A 237 25.49 -8.41 2.37
CA ARG A 237 25.98 -7.40 3.32
C ARG A 237 25.58 -7.69 4.75
N LEU A 238 24.58 -8.55 4.98
CA LEU A 238 24.12 -8.88 6.32
C LEU A 238 25.06 -9.89 6.99
N PRO A 239 25.21 -9.81 8.33
CA PRO A 239 25.88 -10.86 9.09
C PRO A 239 25.16 -12.21 8.91
N ASN A 240 25.86 -13.31 9.19
CA ASN A 240 25.25 -14.64 9.14
C ASN A 240 24.36 -14.93 10.35
N SER A 241 24.63 -14.29 11.50
CA SER A 241 23.82 -14.43 12.72
C SER A 241 22.60 -13.51 12.69
N GLU A 242 21.40 -14.08 12.89
CA GLU A 242 20.13 -13.34 13.03
C GLU A 242 19.92 -12.81 14.47
N ASN A 243 20.93 -12.11 15.00
CA ASN A 243 20.91 -11.52 16.34
C ASN A 243 20.68 -10.00 16.26
N TYR A 244 19.68 -9.48 16.99
CA TYR A 244 19.32 -8.06 16.92
C TYR A 244 20.39 -7.10 17.41
N SER A 245 21.20 -7.46 18.41
CA SER A 245 22.31 -6.60 18.86
C SER A 245 23.39 -6.49 17.78
N VAL A 246 23.70 -7.60 17.10
CA VAL A 246 24.65 -7.62 15.98
C VAL A 246 24.09 -6.81 14.80
N LEU A 247 22.81 -7.00 14.47
CA LEU A 247 22.13 -6.27 13.40
C LEU A 247 22.05 -4.77 13.66
N ASP A 248 21.73 -4.34 14.89
CA ASP A 248 21.65 -2.93 15.25
C ASP A 248 23.01 -2.24 15.18
N LYS A 249 24.07 -2.87 15.72
CA LYS A 249 25.46 -2.36 15.60
C LYS A 249 25.92 -2.24 14.15
N HIS A 250 25.58 -3.24 13.33
CA HIS A 250 25.87 -3.22 11.89
C HIS A 250 25.06 -2.10 11.19
N ALA A 251 23.77 -1.95 11.52
CA ALA A 251 22.88 -0.92 10.98
C ALA A 251 23.33 0.50 11.33
N TYR A 252 23.74 0.72 12.58
CA TYR A 252 24.35 1.96 13.03
C TYR A 252 25.56 2.33 12.16
N SER A 253 26.51 1.41 12.01
CA SER A 253 27.73 1.64 11.23
C SER A 253 27.43 1.89 9.75
N TYR A 254 26.46 1.15 9.19
CA TYR A 254 26.04 1.27 7.80
C TYR A 254 25.34 2.61 7.52
N GLY A 255 24.46 3.06 8.42
CA GLY A 255 23.76 4.34 8.35
C GLY A 255 24.71 5.52 8.53
N LYS A 256 25.61 5.48 9.52
CA LYS A 256 26.65 6.51 9.76
C LYS A 256 27.45 6.83 8.51
N LYS A 257 27.93 5.80 7.79
CA LYS A 257 28.69 5.96 6.54
C LYS A 257 27.88 6.58 5.38
N ARG A 258 26.55 6.52 5.43
CA ARG A 258 25.65 6.95 4.35
C ARG A 258 24.92 8.26 4.61
N THR A 259 25.19 8.89 5.76
CA THR A 259 24.46 10.07 6.24
C THR A 259 25.43 11.13 6.78
N ASN A 260 26.64 11.17 6.25
CA ASN A 260 27.76 11.97 6.74
C ASN A 260 27.99 13.28 5.98
N ASN A 261 27.21 13.59 4.94
CA ASN A 261 27.35 14.84 4.18
C ASN A 261 26.38 15.95 4.61
N ASN A 262 25.59 15.74 5.67
CA ASN A 262 24.63 16.71 6.17
C ASN A 262 24.35 16.53 7.66
N ARG A 263 23.94 17.62 8.32
CA ARG A 263 23.66 17.65 9.76
C ARG A 263 22.36 16.97 10.18
N PHE A 264 21.47 16.63 9.24
CA PHE A 264 20.15 16.05 9.53
C PHE A 264 20.16 14.52 9.55
N ARG A 265 21.33 13.90 9.30
CA ARG A 265 21.51 12.45 9.16
C ARG A 265 20.61 11.84 8.07
N ILE A 266 20.33 12.61 7.03
CA ILE A 266 19.58 12.14 5.84
C ILE A 266 20.57 11.43 4.92
N ASN A 267 20.10 10.41 4.19
CA ASN A 267 20.92 9.71 3.20
C ASN A 267 21.63 10.69 2.25
N ASN A 268 22.93 10.49 2.04
CA ASN A 268 23.80 11.38 1.28
C ASN A 268 23.27 11.69 -0.13
N ASN A 269 22.78 10.67 -0.83
CA ASN A 269 22.25 10.82 -2.19
C ASN A 269 20.91 11.52 -2.19
N PHE A 270 20.04 11.22 -1.23
CA PHE A 270 18.77 11.92 -1.07
C PHE A 270 19.01 13.40 -0.79
N TYR A 271 19.87 13.73 0.18
CA TYR A 271 20.19 15.11 0.52
C TYR A 271 20.78 15.87 -0.68
N LYS A 272 21.78 15.30 -1.36
CA LYS A 272 22.43 15.93 -2.54
C LYS A 272 21.46 16.15 -3.69
N ARG A 273 20.57 15.21 -3.99
CA ARG A 273 19.68 15.28 -5.16
C ARG A 273 18.36 15.98 -4.90
N ARG A 274 17.87 15.94 -3.66
CA ARG A 274 16.51 16.37 -3.31
C ARG A 274 16.46 17.50 -2.31
N LEU A 275 17.55 17.90 -1.65
CA LEU A 275 17.47 18.93 -0.60
C LEU A 275 18.48 20.05 -0.77
N VAL A 276 19.71 19.77 -1.20
CA VAL A 276 20.82 20.75 -1.15
C VAL A 276 20.47 22.11 -1.79
N GLY A 277 19.72 22.10 -2.90
CA GLY A 277 19.38 23.32 -3.65
C GLY A 277 18.36 24.23 -2.97
N TYR A 278 17.55 23.73 -2.03
CA TYR A 278 16.46 24.51 -1.42
C TYR A 278 16.26 24.28 0.08
N VAL A 279 17.12 23.49 0.73
CA VAL A 279 17.01 23.17 2.17
C VAL A 279 16.95 24.43 3.04
N LYS A 280 17.64 25.51 2.66
CA LYS A 280 17.59 26.80 3.38
C LYS A 280 16.17 27.34 3.51
N GLY A 281 15.38 27.26 2.43
CA GLY A 281 13.99 27.70 2.38
C GLY A 281 13.03 26.79 3.12
N LEU A 282 13.44 25.60 3.59
CA LEU A 282 12.58 24.68 4.32
C LEU A 282 12.53 24.93 5.83
N LYS A 283 13.29 25.91 6.33
CA LYS A 283 13.33 26.25 7.76
C LYS A 283 11.99 26.85 8.20
N GLY A 284 11.28 26.18 9.09
CA GLY A 284 9.99 26.65 9.62
C GLY A 284 8.78 26.44 8.70
N GLU A 285 8.95 25.87 7.50
CA GLU A 285 7.86 25.70 6.51
C GLU A 285 6.71 24.79 6.99
N GLN A 286 6.98 23.91 7.96
CA GLN A 286 6.01 22.94 8.46
C GLN A 286 5.36 23.37 9.79
N LYS A 287 5.59 24.61 10.25
CA LYS A 287 5.05 25.11 11.53
C LYS A 287 3.52 25.05 11.64
N ASN A 288 2.83 25.15 10.50
CA ASN A 288 1.38 25.18 10.41
C ASN A 288 0.77 23.86 9.90
N PHE A 289 1.59 22.82 9.71
CA PHE A 289 1.07 21.52 9.28
C PHE A 289 0.26 20.88 10.42
N ASP A 290 -0.82 20.19 10.05
CA ASP A 290 -1.69 19.50 11.00
C ASP A 290 -2.26 18.22 10.36
N TYR A 291 -2.12 17.11 11.07
CA TYR A 291 -2.55 15.77 10.64
C TYR A 291 -3.71 15.21 11.48
N ARG A 292 -4.23 16.00 12.44
CA ARG A 292 -5.25 15.53 13.38
C ARG A 292 -6.65 15.50 12.77
N LYS A 293 -6.87 16.22 11.66
CA LYS A 293 -8.15 16.33 10.96
C LYS A 293 -7.97 15.96 9.50
N SER A 294 -8.62 14.89 9.04
CA SER A 294 -8.44 14.39 7.68
C SER A 294 -9.56 13.43 7.23
N PRO A 295 -9.95 13.45 5.94
CA PRO A 295 -10.71 12.36 5.33
C PRO A 295 -10.02 11.00 5.44
N GLU A 296 -8.68 10.97 5.53
CA GLU A 296 -7.87 9.74 5.58
C GLU A 296 -8.24 8.85 6.78
N TYR A 297 -8.77 9.40 7.87
CA TYR A 297 -9.31 8.59 8.98
C TYR A 297 -10.53 7.74 8.59
N GLY A 298 -11.37 8.24 7.69
CA GLY A 298 -12.47 7.45 7.15
C GLY A 298 -12.02 6.49 6.05
N ASP A 299 -10.95 6.84 5.33
CA ASP A 299 -10.36 5.96 4.33
C ASP A 299 -9.61 4.79 5.01
N LEU A 300 -8.96 5.03 6.16
CA LEU A 300 -8.44 3.99 7.05
C LEU A 300 -9.56 3.04 7.50
N GLU A 301 -10.75 3.57 7.80
CA GLU A 301 -11.89 2.74 8.20
C GLU A 301 -12.36 1.78 7.08
N LEU A 302 -12.14 2.11 5.80
CA LEU A 302 -12.37 1.16 4.70
C LEU A 302 -11.42 -0.04 4.80
N VAL A 303 -10.14 0.22 5.05
CA VAL A 303 -9.10 -0.80 5.23
C VAL A 303 -9.42 -1.70 6.42
N LEU A 304 -9.77 -1.12 7.57
CA LEU A 304 -10.10 -1.87 8.78
C LEU A 304 -11.33 -2.76 8.59
N ASN A 305 -12.39 -2.23 7.99
CA ASN A 305 -13.60 -2.99 7.70
C ASN A 305 -13.30 -4.15 6.72
N GLN A 306 -12.45 -3.92 5.72
CA GLN A 306 -12.05 -4.99 4.79
C GLN A 306 -11.24 -6.10 5.48
N PHE A 307 -10.31 -5.75 6.37
CA PHE A 307 -9.57 -6.73 7.18
C PHE A 307 -10.50 -7.51 8.11
N ALA A 308 -11.52 -6.87 8.67
CA ALA A 308 -12.53 -7.56 9.47
C ALA A 308 -13.40 -8.53 8.67
N LYS A 309 -13.90 -8.11 7.49
CA LYS A 309 -14.65 -8.99 6.59
C LYS A 309 -13.87 -10.23 6.16
N THR A 310 -12.54 -10.11 6.09
CA THR A 310 -11.63 -11.20 5.71
C THR A 310 -11.03 -11.92 6.91
N HIS A 311 -11.27 -11.49 8.16
CA HIS A 311 -10.60 -12.00 9.36
C HIS A 311 -9.06 -11.99 9.23
N THR A 312 -8.51 -11.00 8.53
CA THR A 312 -7.05 -10.87 8.35
C THR A 312 -6.44 -10.44 9.69
N ASN A 313 -5.44 -11.16 10.18
CA ASN A 313 -4.66 -10.72 11.32
C ASN A 313 -3.58 -9.71 10.86
N VAL A 314 -3.59 -8.49 11.39
CA VAL A 314 -2.76 -7.40 10.87
C VAL A 314 -1.86 -6.80 11.94
N LEU A 315 -0.57 -6.70 11.63
CA LEU A 315 0.39 -5.88 12.36
C LEU A 315 0.43 -4.47 11.75
N PHE A 316 0.00 -3.48 12.51
CA PHE A 316 0.12 -2.07 12.14
C PHE A 316 1.42 -1.46 12.68
N ILE A 317 2.11 -0.70 11.84
CA ILE A 317 3.34 0.02 12.19
C ILE A 317 3.16 1.49 11.88
N ILE A 318 3.39 2.36 12.85
CA ILE A 318 3.37 3.82 12.69
C ILE A 318 4.83 4.30 12.79
N PRO A 319 5.47 4.72 11.67
CA PRO A 319 6.85 5.17 11.67
C PRO A 319 7.00 6.55 12.32
N PRO A 320 8.17 6.87 12.91
CA PRO A 320 8.45 8.23 13.36
C PRO A 320 8.76 9.17 12.20
N ILE A 321 9.00 10.43 12.53
CA ILE A 321 9.61 11.43 11.65
C ILE A 321 11.01 11.73 12.18
N ASN A 322 11.99 11.98 11.30
CA ASN A 322 13.34 12.33 11.71
C ASN A 322 13.32 13.61 12.58
N SER A 323 13.73 13.52 13.85
CA SER A 323 13.59 14.64 14.79
C SER A 323 14.48 15.84 14.47
N LEU A 324 15.64 15.61 13.85
CA LEU A 324 16.52 16.68 13.38
C LEU A 324 15.84 17.46 12.25
N TRP A 325 15.06 16.76 11.41
CA TRP A 325 14.28 17.36 10.36
C TRP A 325 13.07 18.12 10.89
N THR A 326 12.28 17.52 11.80
CA THR A 326 11.11 18.19 12.38
C THR A 326 11.49 19.48 13.12
N LYS A 327 12.60 19.46 13.89
CA LYS A 327 13.13 20.66 14.56
C LYS A 327 13.49 21.76 13.56
N TYR A 328 14.03 21.40 12.40
CA TYR A 328 14.44 22.36 11.38
C TYR A 328 13.24 22.95 10.62
N THR A 329 12.29 22.11 10.23
CA THR A 329 11.09 22.54 9.50
C THR A 329 10.01 23.14 10.40
N GLY A 330 10.14 22.99 11.72
CA GLY A 330 9.15 23.48 12.70
C GLY A 330 7.92 22.58 12.84
N LEU A 331 7.95 21.34 12.33
CA LEU A 331 6.83 20.40 12.47
C LEU A 331 6.58 20.08 13.96
N ASN A 332 5.34 20.32 14.40
CA ASN A 332 4.97 20.19 15.81
C ASN A 332 4.90 18.71 16.26
N SER A 333 5.87 18.28 17.08
CA SER A 333 5.92 16.90 17.58
C SER A 333 4.73 16.50 18.46
N LYS A 334 4.11 17.44 19.18
CA LYS A 334 2.88 17.19 19.95
C LYS A 334 1.70 16.93 19.02
N MET A 335 1.61 17.63 17.89
CA MET A 335 0.60 17.39 16.86
C MET A 335 0.77 15.99 16.24
N VAL A 336 2.00 15.58 15.95
CA VAL A 336 2.30 14.23 15.43
C VAL A 336 1.87 13.17 16.45
N GLN A 337 2.30 13.28 17.73
CA GLN A 337 1.89 12.32 18.77
C GLN A 337 0.36 12.27 18.95
N GLN A 338 -0.34 13.40 18.84
CA GLN A 338 -1.79 13.47 18.89
C GLN A 338 -2.46 12.76 17.70
N THR A 339 -1.84 12.83 16.53
CA THR A 339 -2.25 12.09 15.32
C THR A 339 -2.10 10.59 15.54
N ASP A 340 -0.93 10.15 16.01
CA ASP A 340 -0.65 8.74 16.29
C ASP A 340 -1.62 8.19 17.34
N ASN A 341 -1.85 8.92 18.43
CA ASN A 341 -2.84 8.54 19.45
C ASN A 341 -4.25 8.37 18.87
N LYS A 342 -4.65 9.22 17.91
CA LYS A 342 -5.95 9.13 17.24
C LYS A 342 -6.04 7.88 16.35
N ILE A 343 -4.99 7.58 15.59
CA ILE A 343 -4.88 6.36 14.78
C ILE A 343 -4.95 5.13 15.68
N VAL A 344 -4.10 5.05 16.71
CA VAL A 344 -4.05 3.93 17.67
C VAL A 344 -5.40 3.72 18.35
N HIS A 345 -6.10 4.80 18.70
CA HIS A 345 -7.44 4.72 19.27
C HIS A 345 -8.44 4.07 18.30
N GLN A 346 -8.48 4.50 17.03
CA GLN A 346 -9.37 3.90 16.03
C GLN A 346 -9.06 2.41 15.79
N LEU A 347 -7.78 2.02 15.82
CA LEU A 347 -7.36 0.62 15.69
C LEU A 347 -7.80 -0.20 16.90
N LYS A 348 -7.35 0.17 18.10
CA LYS A 348 -7.54 -0.63 19.32
C LYS A 348 -9.00 -0.69 19.78
N SER A 349 -9.77 0.39 19.60
CA SER A 349 -11.20 0.42 19.96
C SER A 349 -12.07 -0.53 19.12
N GLN A 350 -11.50 -1.12 18.05
CA GLN A 350 -12.15 -2.07 17.15
C GLN A 350 -11.50 -3.47 17.20
N GLY A 351 -10.58 -3.70 18.15
CA GLY A 351 -9.92 -4.99 18.37
C GLY A 351 -8.60 -5.21 17.61
N PHE A 352 -8.11 -4.22 16.85
CA PHE A 352 -6.78 -4.29 16.23
C PHE A 352 -5.70 -4.01 17.29
N ASN A 353 -5.22 -5.06 17.95
CA ASN A 353 -4.32 -4.95 19.09
C ASN A 353 -2.82 -5.05 18.73
N HIS A 354 -2.48 -5.61 17.57
CA HIS A 354 -1.11 -5.64 17.05
C HIS A 354 -0.74 -4.29 16.42
N VAL A 355 -0.50 -3.28 17.26
CA VAL A 355 -0.17 -1.91 16.83
C VAL A 355 1.15 -1.47 17.45
N VAL A 356 2.10 -1.10 16.61
CA VAL A 356 3.43 -0.66 16.99
C VAL A 356 3.59 0.82 16.61
N ASP A 357 3.52 1.69 17.61
CA ASP A 357 3.85 3.10 17.47
C ASP A 357 5.36 3.30 17.70
N LEU A 358 6.06 3.73 16.64
CA LEU A 358 7.50 3.99 16.66
C LEU A 358 7.84 5.48 16.76
N ASN A 359 6.86 6.39 16.95
CA ASN A 359 7.06 7.84 16.92
C ASN A 359 8.18 8.32 17.85
N LYS A 360 8.30 7.70 19.04
CA LYS A 360 9.35 8.03 20.02
C LYS A 360 10.79 7.80 19.54
N TYR A 361 11.00 7.00 18.48
CA TYR A 361 12.33 6.67 17.98
C TYR A 361 12.84 7.67 16.92
N GLY A 362 12.11 8.75 16.62
CA GLY A 362 12.53 9.74 15.61
C GLY A 362 13.87 10.44 15.90
N SER A 363 14.32 10.44 17.16
CA SER A 363 15.62 10.98 17.59
C SER A 363 16.76 9.95 17.56
N GLU A 364 16.45 8.67 17.39
CA GLU A 364 17.46 7.63 17.35
C GLU A 364 18.36 7.81 16.12
N PRO A 365 19.70 7.85 16.30
CA PRO A 365 20.62 7.96 15.18
C PRO A 365 20.37 6.85 14.16
N TYR A 366 20.24 7.22 12.88
CA TYR A 366 20.11 6.28 11.76
C TYR A 366 18.86 5.38 11.81
N PHE A 367 17.82 5.79 12.52
CA PHE A 367 16.51 5.12 12.48
C PHE A 367 15.75 5.43 11.19
N MET A 368 15.92 6.64 10.67
CA MET A 368 15.31 7.11 9.42
C MET A 368 16.36 7.11 8.30
N GLU A 369 15.96 6.71 7.09
CA GLU A 369 16.81 6.86 5.90
C GLU A 369 16.84 8.33 5.45
N ASP A 370 15.70 9.00 5.55
CA ASP A 370 15.51 10.39 5.13
C ASP A 370 14.65 11.19 6.11
N THR A 371 13.76 12.05 5.61
CA THR A 371 12.91 12.93 6.42
C THR A 371 11.77 12.17 7.10
N ILE A 372 11.19 11.19 6.40
CA ILE A 372 9.94 10.51 6.80
C ILE A 372 9.97 8.99 6.63
N HIS A 373 10.93 8.42 5.91
CA HIS A 373 10.98 6.98 5.69
C HIS A 373 11.95 6.28 6.65
N ILE A 374 11.47 5.17 7.23
CA ILE A 374 12.28 4.23 8.01
C ILE A 374 13.45 3.72 7.16
N GLY A 375 14.60 3.54 7.80
CA GLY A 375 15.78 2.91 7.22
C GLY A 375 16.66 2.26 8.27
N TYR A 376 17.72 1.60 7.85
CA TYR A 376 18.80 1.06 8.69
C TYR A 376 18.31 0.46 10.03
N ARG A 377 18.53 1.15 11.16
CA ARG A 377 18.15 0.67 12.50
C ARG A 377 16.64 0.62 12.69
N GLY A 378 15.90 1.51 12.03
CA GLY A 378 14.45 1.48 12.07
C GLY A 378 13.88 0.22 11.42
N TRP A 379 14.48 -0.29 10.34
CA TRP A 379 14.06 -1.58 9.78
C TRP A 379 14.41 -2.76 10.68
N VAL A 380 15.57 -2.72 11.36
CA VAL A 380 15.89 -3.71 12.41
C VAL A 380 14.82 -3.67 13.52
N LYS A 381 14.42 -2.46 13.95
CA LYS A 381 13.40 -2.29 14.98
C LYS A 381 12.02 -2.78 14.52
N VAL A 382 11.63 -2.51 13.27
CA VAL A 382 10.40 -3.06 12.68
C VAL A 382 10.44 -4.59 12.69
N ASP A 383 11.59 -5.18 12.38
CA ASP A 383 11.76 -6.62 12.34
C ASP A 383 11.58 -7.29 13.70
N GLU A 384 11.96 -6.63 14.80
CA GLU A 384 11.70 -7.10 16.17
C GLU A 384 10.22 -7.35 16.45
N TYR A 385 9.31 -6.70 15.72
CA TYR A 385 7.86 -6.91 15.84
C TYR A 385 7.31 -7.82 14.74
N VAL A 386 7.77 -7.63 13.49
CA VAL A 386 7.31 -8.42 12.35
C VAL A 386 7.69 -9.89 12.51
N ARG A 387 8.93 -10.20 12.91
CA ARG A 387 9.39 -11.61 12.98
C ARG A 387 8.62 -12.42 14.02
N PRO A 388 8.43 -11.97 15.28
CA PRO A 388 7.58 -12.67 16.24
C PRO A 388 6.13 -12.76 15.77
N PHE A 389 5.56 -11.66 15.24
CA PHE A 389 4.21 -11.66 14.70
C PHE A 389 4.03 -12.74 13.63
N MET A 390 5.00 -12.94 12.72
CA MET A 390 4.92 -14.00 11.71
C MET A 390 4.98 -15.41 12.31
N LYS A 391 5.70 -15.61 13.43
CA LYS A 391 5.82 -16.90 14.12
C LYS A 391 4.57 -17.28 14.94
N GLU A 392 3.79 -16.30 15.39
CA GLU A 392 2.55 -16.58 16.14
C GLU A 392 1.61 -17.49 15.33
N LYS A 393 0.87 -18.39 15.99
CA LYS A 393 -0.13 -19.19 15.27
C LYS A 393 -1.21 -18.26 14.70
N ASN A 394 -1.50 -18.38 13.41
CA ASN A 394 -2.58 -17.60 12.83
C ASN A 394 -3.91 -18.12 13.38
N LYS A 395 -4.69 -17.21 13.99
CA LYS A 395 -6.02 -17.50 14.52
C LYS A 395 -7.00 -16.59 13.81
N LYS A 396 -8.20 -17.09 13.56
CA LYS A 396 -9.31 -16.25 13.10
C LYS A 396 -9.53 -15.15 14.13
N VAL A 397 -9.56 -13.90 13.67
CA VAL A 397 -9.80 -12.72 14.52
C VAL A 397 -11.18 -12.15 14.18
N ASN A 398 -11.97 -11.87 15.22
CA ASN A 398 -13.24 -11.17 15.08
C ASN A 398 -13.05 -9.74 15.58
N TYR A 399 -13.12 -8.77 14.68
CA TYR A 399 -13.02 -7.35 15.01
C TYR A 399 -14.40 -6.74 15.23
N ASP A 400 -14.50 -5.77 16.14
CA ASP A 400 -15.72 -5.01 16.40
C ASP A 400 -15.70 -3.71 15.59
N ILE A 401 -16.13 -3.80 14.32
CA ILE A 401 -16.09 -2.65 13.41
C ILE A 401 -17.18 -1.62 13.76
N LYS A 402 -16.75 -0.38 13.95
CA LYS A 402 -17.58 0.74 14.39
C LYS A 402 -17.77 1.74 13.27
N ASN A 403 -18.90 1.59 12.58
CA ASN A 403 -19.40 2.45 11.51
C ASN A 403 -19.36 3.98 11.76
N LYS A 404 -19.23 4.45 13.00
CA LYS A 404 -19.06 5.87 13.33
C LYS A 404 -17.72 6.46 12.87
N PHE A 405 -16.69 5.64 12.66
CA PHE A 405 -15.38 6.10 12.18
C PHE A 405 -15.41 6.61 10.72
N TYR A 406 -16.44 6.26 9.94
CA TYR A 406 -16.71 6.90 8.64
C TYR A 406 -17.25 8.33 8.73
N SER A 407 -17.66 8.79 9.92
CA SER A 407 -18.35 10.08 10.08
C SER A 407 -17.40 11.27 9.89
N TYR A 408 -17.96 12.37 9.39
CA TYR A 408 -17.25 13.66 9.37
C TYR A 408 -16.83 14.11 10.79
N LYS A 409 -17.64 13.78 11.81
CA LYS A 409 -17.32 14.04 13.22
C LYS A 409 -16.00 13.40 13.63
N TRP A 410 -15.75 12.14 13.27
CA TRP A 410 -14.46 11.48 13.52
C TRP A 410 -13.32 12.14 12.74
N GLN A 411 -13.53 12.34 11.45
CA GLN A 411 -12.53 12.93 10.54
C GLN A 411 -12.06 14.30 11.03
N GLN A 412 -12.95 15.10 11.63
CA GLN A 412 -12.65 16.45 12.14
C GLN A 412 -12.41 16.50 13.66
N LEU A 413 -12.48 15.37 14.37
CA LEU A 413 -12.31 15.32 15.81
C LEU A 413 -10.90 15.76 16.21
N PHE A 414 -10.80 16.74 17.10
CA PHE A 414 -9.53 17.07 17.75
C PHE A 414 -9.21 16.02 18.83
N PRO A 415 -8.06 15.32 18.78
CA PRO A 415 -7.77 14.17 19.63
C PRO A 415 -7.23 14.55 21.02
N SER A 416 -8.06 15.24 21.82
CA SER A 416 -7.82 15.30 23.26
C SER A 416 -8.19 13.96 23.92
N LYS A 417 -7.62 13.65 25.09
CA LYS A 417 -7.97 12.43 25.84
C LYS A 417 -9.49 12.34 26.07
N LYS A 418 -10.11 13.44 26.51
CA LYS A 418 -11.57 13.55 26.68
C LYS A 418 -12.34 13.28 25.38
N ASN A 419 -11.93 13.87 24.27
CA ASN A 419 -12.63 13.71 22.99
C ASN A 419 -12.54 12.29 22.45
N LEU A 420 -11.37 11.64 22.57
CA LEU A 420 -11.20 10.24 22.18
C LEU A 420 -12.06 9.31 23.04
N THR A 421 -12.03 9.48 24.37
CA THR A 421 -12.87 8.70 25.28
C THR A 421 -14.37 8.91 25.01
N ASN A 422 -14.81 10.13 24.72
CA ASN A 422 -16.22 10.42 24.45
C ASN A 422 -16.70 9.97 23.07
N PHE A 423 -15.79 9.63 22.15
CA PHE A 423 -16.15 9.11 20.84
C PHE A 423 -16.34 7.58 20.85
N ASN A 424 -15.91 6.88 21.92
CA ASN A 424 -15.80 5.41 22.00
C ASN A 424 -17.10 4.61 21.93
#